data_AF-A0A2N6A526-F1
#
_entry.id   AF-A0A2N6A526-F1
#
_cell.length_a   1.000
_cell.length_b   1.000
_cell.length_c   1.000
_cell.angle_alpha   90.00
_cell.angle_beta   90.00
_cell.angle_gamma   90.00
#
_symmetry.space_group_name_H-M   'P 1'
#
loop_
_entity.id
_entity.type
_entity.pdbx_description
1 polymer ?
#
loop_
_entity_poly.entity_id
_entity_poly.type
_entity_poly.pdbx_seq_one_letter_code
_entity_poly.pdbx_strand_id
1 'polypeptide(L)'
;KHIKTDLFLNQIFVFTPKGDVIELPESSTPLDFAYYIHTDIGNQCVGAKVNDQIVPLTHTLKSGDVIEILTNKGRKYPNPDWLNIVATSMAKNKIRSQLKK
;
A
#
# COMPACT_ATOMS: atom_id res chain seq x y z
N LYS A 1 -18.36 25.80 -13.95
CA LYS A 1 -16.91 25.58 -13.73
C LYS A 1 -16.73 24.21 -13.07
N HIS A 2 -16.17 23.26 -13.82
CA HIS A 2 -15.68 21.91 -13.46
C HIS A 2 -16.52 21.09 -12.47
N ILE A 3 -17.55 20.42 -13.00
CA ILE A 3 -18.16 19.25 -12.37
C ILE A 3 -17.15 18.12 -12.46
N LYS A 4 -16.59 17.75 -11.31
CA LYS A 4 -16.40 16.36 -10.85
C LYS A 4 -16.17 15.35 -11.98
N THR A 5 -15.03 15.44 -12.64
CA THR A 5 -14.37 14.23 -13.13
C THR A 5 -13.94 13.46 -11.89
N ASP A 6 -14.84 12.66 -11.32
CA ASP A 6 -14.47 11.27 -11.04
C ASP A 6 -14.07 10.70 -12.42
N LEU A 7 -12.88 10.97 -12.97
CA LEU A 7 -11.67 10.20 -12.66
C LEU A 7 -12.10 8.79 -12.25
N PHE A 8 -12.61 8.05 -13.24
CA PHE A 8 -12.64 6.60 -13.20
C PHE A 8 -11.20 6.14 -12.95
N LEU A 9 -10.81 6.06 -11.68
CA LEU A 9 -9.58 5.41 -11.28
C LEU A 9 -9.82 3.95 -11.62
N ASN A 10 -9.15 3.46 -12.66
CA ASN A 10 -9.05 2.03 -12.90
C ASN A 10 -8.69 1.37 -11.57
N GLN A 11 -9.30 0.23 -11.30
CA GLN A 11 -9.09 -0.51 -10.06
C GLN A 11 -8.35 -1.80 -10.37
N ILE A 12 -7.57 -2.25 -9.41
CA ILE A 12 -6.91 -3.54 -9.42
C ILE A 12 -7.44 -4.40 -8.27
N PHE A 13 -7.53 -5.70 -8.52
CA PHE A 13 -7.93 -6.70 -7.52
C PHE A 13 -6.73 -7.56 -7.17
N VAL A 14 -6.26 -7.41 -5.94
CA VAL A 14 -5.09 -8.12 -5.41
C VAL A 14 -5.50 -9.05 -4.29
N PHE A 15 -4.66 -10.02 -3.97
CA PHE A 15 -4.95 -11.09 -3.05
C PHE A 15 -4.03 -11.04 -1.83
N THR A 16 -4.58 -11.32 -0.64
CA THR A 16 -3.76 -11.71 0.50
C THR A 16 -3.23 -13.15 0.29
N PRO A 17 -2.18 -13.59 1.00
CA PRO A 17 -1.73 -14.98 0.92
C PRO A 17 -2.78 -16.00 1.39
N LYS A 18 -3.83 -15.53 2.08
CA LYS A 18 -4.97 -16.34 2.53
C LYS A 18 -6.09 -16.44 1.48
N GLY A 19 -5.98 -15.71 0.37
CA GLY A 19 -6.97 -15.70 -0.71
C GLY A 19 -8.05 -14.61 -0.57
N ASP A 20 -7.93 -13.69 0.40
CA ASP A 20 -8.86 -12.56 0.50
C ASP A 20 -8.61 -11.58 -0.65
N VAL A 21 -9.68 -11.10 -1.27
CA VAL A 21 -9.63 -10.13 -2.37
C VAL A 21 -9.67 -8.71 -1.81
N ILE A 22 -8.76 -7.87 -2.27
CA ILE A 22 -8.66 -6.47 -1.92
C ILE A 22 -8.66 -5.62 -3.19
N GLU A 23 -9.51 -4.60 -3.19
CA GLU A 23 -9.60 -3.62 -4.25
C GLU A 23 -8.71 -2.41 -3.91
N LEU A 24 -7.84 -2.05 -4.85
CA LEU A 24 -6.99 -0.87 -4.76
C LEU A 24 -7.09 -0.05 -6.05
N PRO A 25 -6.84 1.27 -6.00
CA PRO A 25 -6.65 2.06 -7.21
C PRO A 25 -5.47 1.52 -8.03
N GLU A 26 -5.55 1.61 -9.35
CA GLU A 26 -4.42 1.40 -10.25
C GLU A 26 -3.24 2.29 -9.82
N SER A 27 -2.02 1.82 -10.09
CA SER A 27 -0.77 2.43 -9.62
C SER A 27 -0.47 2.28 -8.12
N SER A 28 -1.29 1.54 -7.37
CA SER A 28 -1.00 1.23 -5.97
C SER A 28 0.28 0.40 -5.80
N THR A 29 0.95 0.63 -4.68
CA THR A 29 2.20 -0.04 -4.30
C THR A 29 1.98 -1.05 -3.17
N PRO A 30 2.95 -1.93 -2.85
CA PRO A 30 2.88 -2.77 -1.66
C PRO A 30 2.67 -1.98 -0.36
N LEU A 31 3.13 -0.73 -0.28
CA LEU A 31 2.89 0.13 0.88
C LEU A 31 1.42 0.56 0.96
N ASP A 32 0.78 0.87 -0.16
CA ASP A 32 -0.65 1.16 -0.20
C ASP A 32 -1.46 -0.03 0.30
N PHE A 33 -1.13 -1.24 -0.16
CA PHE A 33 -1.72 -2.47 0.32
C PHE A 33 -1.50 -2.67 1.83
N ALA A 34 -0.27 -2.49 2.32
CA ALA A 34 0.04 -2.62 3.75
C ALA A 34 -0.81 -1.68 4.61
N TYR A 35 -0.93 -0.41 4.20
CA TYR A 35 -1.76 0.59 4.89
C TYR A 35 -3.26 0.37 4.72
N TYR A 36 -3.68 -0.32 3.66
CA TYR A 36 -5.06 -0.79 3.50
C TYR A 36 -5.38 -1.85 4.54
N ILE A 37 -4.54 -2.91 4.68
CA ILE A 37 -4.76 -3.98 5.67
C ILE A 37 -4.80 -3.41 7.09
N HIS A 38 -3.74 -2.71 7.51
CA HIS A 38 -3.69 -2.12 8.84
C HIS A 38 -2.59 -1.06 8.94
N THR A 39 -2.84 0.00 9.71
CA THR A 39 -1.85 1.06 9.94
C THR A 39 -0.56 0.52 10.56
N ASP A 40 -0.65 -0.42 11.50
CA ASP A 40 0.54 -1.02 12.13
C ASP A 40 1.35 -1.89 11.17
N ILE A 41 0.69 -2.60 10.24
CA ILE A 41 1.38 -3.38 9.20
C ILE A 41 2.12 -2.44 8.27
N GLY A 42 1.48 -1.34 7.84
CA GLY A 42 2.14 -0.27 7.09
C GLY A 42 3.34 0.29 7.84
N ASN A 43 3.18 0.70 9.10
CA ASN A 43 4.24 1.27 9.93
C ASN A 43 5.40 0.29 10.19
N GLN A 44 5.12 -1.00 10.26
CA GLN A 44 6.12 -2.04 10.51
C GLN A 44 6.72 -2.61 9.23
N CYS A 45 6.25 -2.18 8.05
CA CYS A 45 6.71 -2.72 6.77
C CYS A 45 8.22 -2.49 6.57
N VAL A 46 8.90 -3.57 6.19
CA VAL A 46 10.33 -3.57 5.84
C VAL A 46 10.59 -4.10 4.43
N GLY A 47 9.58 -4.72 3.80
CA GLY A 47 9.66 -5.25 2.45
C GLY A 47 8.33 -5.88 2.04
N ALA A 48 8.26 -6.35 0.79
CA ALA A 48 7.09 -7.04 0.28
C ALA A 48 7.51 -8.17 -0.67
N LYS A 49 6.67 -9.19 -0.74
CA LYS A 49 6.69 -10.16 -1.83
C LYS A 49 5.42 -10.03 -2.66
N VAL A 50 5.57 -10.18 -3.96
CA VAL A 50 4.47 -10.29 -4.91
C VAL A 50 4.66 -11.61 -5.65
N ASN A 51 3.66 -12.48 -5.60
CA ASN A 51 3.70 -13.82 -6.19
C ASN A 51 4.96 -14.61 -5.75
N ASP A 52 5.20 -14.65 -4.43
CA ASP A 52 6.35 -15.28 -3.77
C ASP A 52 7.75 -14.71 -4.11
N GLN A 53 7.83 -13.64 -4.89
CA GLN A 53 9.09 -12.97 -5.23
C GLN A 53 9.26 -11.66 -4.47
N ILE A 54 10.46 -11.41 -3.93
CA ILE A 54 10.77 -10.14 -3.26
C ILE A 54 10.78 -9.02 -4.31
N VAL A 55 10.02 -7.97 -4.05
CA VAL A 55 9.93 -6.80 -4.94
C VAL A 55 10.30 -5.53 -4.18
N PRO A 56 10.78 -4.48 -4.88
CA PRO A 56 10.96 -3.17 -4.26
C PRO A 56 9.60 -2.61 -3.82
N LEU A 57 9.58 -1.81 -2.75
CA LEU A 57 8.35 -1.15 -2.26
C LEU A 57 7.76 -0.13 -3.24
N THR A 58 8.52 0.27 -4.27
CA THR A 58 8.08 1.12 -5.39
C THR A 58 7.41 0.34 -6.51
N HIS A 59 7.34 -0.99 -6.43
CA HIS A 59 6.69 -1.82 -7.42
C HIS A 59 5.20 -1.45 -7.55
N THR A 60 4.72 -1.34 -8.78
CA THR A 60 3.30 -1.10 -9.07
C THR A 60 2.57 -2.44 -9.16
N LEU A 61 1.56 -2.60 -8.32
CA LEU A 61 0.73 -3.80 -8.25
C LEU A 61 -0.20 -3.92 -9.47
N LYS A 62 -0.56 -5.17 -9.80
CA LYS A 62 -1.49 -5.51 -10.88
C LYS A 62 -2.61 -6.41 -10.39
N SER A 63 -3.73 -6.41 -11.10
CA SER A 63 -4.81 -7.36 -10.82
C SER A 63 -4.31 -8.80 -10.93
N GLY A 64 -4.66 -9.64 -9.95
CA GLY A 64 -4.19 -11.02 -9.86
C GLY A 64 -3.01 -11.23 -8.91
N ASP A 65 -2.32 -10.17 -8.49
CA ASP A 65 -1.14 -10.31 -7.64
C ASP A 65 -1.49 -10.79 -6.23
N VAL A 66 -0.74 -11.77 -5.73
CA VAL A 66 -0.76 -12.20 -4.33
C VAL A 66 0.34 -11.46 -3.58
N ILE A 67 -0.03 -10.71 -2.53
CA ILE A 67 0.88 -9.79 -1.83
C ILE A 67 1.11 -10.25 -0.41
N GLU A 68 2.37 -10.47 -0.05
CA GLU A 68 2.82 -10.70 1.33
C GLU A 68 3.62 -9.48 1.81
N ILE A 69 3.23 -8.89 2.94
CA ILE A 69 3.97 -7.78 3.56
C ILE A 69 4.90 -8.32 4.63
N LEU A 70 6.19 -8.00 4.50
CA LEU A 70 7.20 -8.34 5.48
C LEU A 70 7.23 -7.24 6.54
N THR A 71 7.01 -7.60 7.80
CA THR A 71 6.93 -6.66 8.92
C THR A 71 8.05 -6.88 9.94
N ASN A 72 8.48 -5.79 10.58
CA ASN A 72 9.37 -5.83 11.74
C ASN A 72 8.70 -5.11 12.92
N LYS A 73 8.34 -5.87 13.96
CA LYS A 73 7.67 -5.36 15.18
C LYS A 73 8.47 -4.31 15.93
N GLY A 74 9.79 -4.25 15.75
CA GLY A 74 10.64 -3.21 16.34
C GLY A 74 10.49 -1.84 15.70
N ARG A 75 9.91 -1.76 14.49
CA ARG A 75 9.73 -0.51 13.76
C ARG A 75 8.43 0.18 14.19
N LYS A 76 8.57 1.27 14.95
CA LYS A 76 7.43 2.02 15.48
C LYS A 76 6.89 3.10 14.54
N TYR A 77 7.77 3.66 13.70
CA TYR A 77 7.46 4.80 12.85
C TYR A 77 7.68 4.46 11.37
N PRO A 78 6.84 5.00 10.47
CA PRO A 78 7.05 4.86 9.04
C PRO A 78 8.26 5.66 8.55
N ASN A 79 8.77 5.34 7.36
CA ASN A 79 9.80 6.16 6.72
C ASN A 79 9.11 7.36 6.05
N PRO A 80 9.52 8.61 6.31
CA PRO A 80 9.03 9.80 5.62
C PRO A 80 9.05 9.71 4.09
N ASP A 81 10.07 9.05 3.52
CA ASP A 81 10.25 8.92 2.06
C ASP A 81 9.09 8.18 1.39
N TRP A 82 8.35 7.36 2.15
CA TRP A 82 7.21 6.63 1.64
C TRP A 82 6.09 7.52 1.14
N LEU A 83 6.01 8.78 1.59
CA LEU A 83 5.05 9.77 1.07
C LEU A 83 5.21 10.01 -0.44
N ASN A 84 6.39 9.76 -0.99
CA ASN A 84 6.70 9.87 -2.41
C ASN A 84 6.43 8.58 -3.20
N ILE A 85 6.17 7.47 -2.49
CA ILE A 85 6.00 6.13 -3.08
C ILE A 85 4.53 5.73 -3.10
N VAL A 86 3.81 5.97 -2.01
CA VAL A 86 2.40 5.59 -1.92
C VAL A 86 1.55 6.37 -2.92
N ALA A 87 0.65 5.68 -3.60
CA ALA A 87 -0.28 6.28 -4.54
C ALA A 87 -1.50 6.86 -3.81
N THR A 88 -2.01 6.14 -2.82
CA THR A 88 -3.32 6.41 -2.23
C THR A 88 -3.29 7.55 -1.21
N SER A 89 -4.32 8.40 -1.24
CA SER A 89 -4.52 9.46 -0.24
C SER A 89 -4.66 8.90 1.17
N MET A 90 -5.24 7.70 1.31
CA MET A 90 -5.39 7.00 2.59
C MET A 90 -4.04 6.68 3.22
N ALA A 91 -3.13 6.05 2.47
CA ALA A 91 -1.80 5.74 2.95
C ALA A 91 -1.02 7.01 3.29
N LYS A 92 -1.06 8.04 2.42
CA LYS A 92 -0.43 9.35 2.68
C LYS A 92 -0.90 9.96 4.00
N ASN A 93 -2.21 9.92 4.27
CA ASN A 93 -2.79 10.48 5.49
C ASN A 93 -2.38 9.68 6.73
N LYS A 94 -2.41 8.34 6.67
CA LYS A 94 -1.97 7.46 7.77
C LYS A 94 -0.48 7.67 8.08
N ILE A 95 0.39 7.74 7.07
CA ILE A 95 1.82 8.02 7.25
C ILE A 95 2.02 9.39 7.91
N ARG A 96 1.41 10.45 7.37
CA ARG A 96 1.52 11.81 7.94
C ARG A 96 1.05 11.87 9.39
N SER A 97 -0.03 11.17 9.73
CA SER A 97 -0.54 11.13 11.10
C SER A 97 0.46 10.45 12.04
N GLN A 98 1.10 9.36 11.61
CA GLN A 98 2.05 8.61 12.42
C GLN A 98 3.40 9.32 12.56
N LEU A 99 3.84 10.10 11.56
CA LEU A 99 5.05 10.93 11.65
C LEU A 99 4.91 12.14 12.57
N LYS A 100 3.68 12.53 12.93
CA LYS A 100 3.40 13.64 13.85
C LYS A 100 3.24 13.21 15.31
N LYS A 101 3.20 11.90 15.58
CA LYS A 101 3.11 11.32 16.92
C LYS A 101 4.50 11.11 17.50
#